data_AF-A0A2T5RM84-F1
#
_entry.id   AF-A0A2T5RM84-F1
#
_cell.length_a   1.000
_cell.length_b   1.000
_cell.length_c   1.000
_cell.angle_alpha   90.00
_cell.angle_beta   90.00
_cell.angle_gamma   90.00
#
_symmetry.space_group_name_H-M   'P 1'
#
loop_
_entity.id
_entity.type
_entity.pdbx_description
1 polymer ?
#
loop_
_entity_poly.entity_id
_entity_poly.type
_entity_poly.pdbx_seq_one_letter_code
_entity_poly.pdbx_strand_id
1 'polypeptide(L)' 'MLSETSTDELLVGSKQTLKAIAGNQVKKIFLAKDIDQPLKKEILEAVNNNNIPFEIVESKNELGRICGIDVSAASAALLK' A
#
# COMPACT_ATOMS: atom_id res chain seq x y z
N MET A 1 22.41 -16.39 -16.42
CA MET A 1 22.78 -16.01 -15.04
C MET A 1 22.87 -14.50 -15.02
N LEU A 2 21.84 -13.85 -14.49
CA LEU A 2 21.66 -12.41 -14.22
C LEU A 2 20.15 -12.27 -13.91
N SER A 3 19.69 -12.74 -12.75
CA SER A 3 19.62 -12.01 -11.48
C SER A 3 18.14 -11.91 -11.17
N GLU A 4 17.65 -12.74 -10.25
CA GLU A 4 16.35 -12.60 -9.61
C GLU A 4 16.22 -11.16 -9.09
N THR A 5 15.48 -10.30 -9.80
CA THR A 5 15.09 -9.01 -9.24
C THR A 5 13.90 -9.29 -8.33
N SER A 6 14.18 -9.35 -7.03
CA SER A 6 13.19 -9.35 -5.96
C SER A 6 12.38 -8.05 -6.04
N THR A 7 11.37 -8.03 -6.89
CA THR A 7 10.43 -6.91 -7.00
C THR A 7 9.20 -7.30 -6.21
N ASP A 8 9.16 -7.02 -4.90
CA ASP A 8 7.86 -6.96 -4.22
C ASP A 8 7.06 -5.89 -5.00
N GLU A 9 6.04 -6.31 -5.75
CA GLU A 9 5.26 -5.41 -6.58
C GLU A 9 4.49 -4.45 -5.67
N LEU A 10 4.92 -3.18 -5.64
CA LEU A 10 4.24 -2.13 -4.93
C LEU A 10 3.09 -1.60 -5.78
N LEU A 11 1.89 -1.86 -5.32
CA LEU A 11 0.66 -1.46 -5.95
C LEU A 11 0.16 -0.16 -5.32
N VAL A 12 0.09 0.91 -6.10
CA VAL A 12 -0.23 2.25 -5.61
C VAL A 12 -1.58 2.71 -6.13
N GLY A 13 -2.41 3.23 -5.24
CA GLY A 13 -3.76 3.70 -5.59
C GLY A 13 -4.87 2.82 -5.00
N SER A 14 -5.85 3.49 -4.42
CA SER A 14 -6.91 2.87 -3.59
C SER A 14 -7.68 1.75 -4.28
N LYS A 15 -8.08 1.92 -5.55
CA LYS A 15 -8.81 0.87 -6.28
C LYS A 15 -7.97 -0.40 -6.49
N GLN A 16 -6.69 -0.23 -6.80
CA GLN A 16 -5.79 -1.35 -7.02
C GLN A 16 -5.48 -2.02 -5.68
N THR A 17 -5.18 -1.23 -4.65
CA THR A 17 -4.99 -1.70 -3.27
C THR A 17 -6.16 -2.57 -2.80
N LEU A 18 -7.40 -2.11 -2.96
CA LEU A 18 -8.59 -2.88 -2.60
C LEU A 18 -8.69 -4.20 -3.37
N LYS A 19 -8.38 -4.18 -4.68
CA LYS A 19 -8.40 -5.39 -5.51
C LYS A 19 -7.36 -6.41 -5.06
N ALA A 20 -6.14 -5.95 -4.73
CA ALA A 20 -5.10 -6.82 -4.23
C ALA A 20 -5.39 -7.36 -2.83
N ILE A 21 -5.98 -6.53 -1.95
CA ILE A 21 -6.47 -6.95 -0.64
C ILE A 21 -7.50 -8.07 -0.82
N ALA A 22 -8.47 -7.90 -1.72
CA ALA A 22 -9.47 -8.91 -2.03
C ALA A 22 -8.86 -10.20 -2.62
N GLY A 23 -7.78 -10.08 -3.39
CA GLY A 23 -7.01 -11.22 -3.89
C GLY A 23 -6.13 -11.90 -2.84
N ASN A 24 -6.03 -11.35 -1.62
CA ASN A 24 -5.13 -11.78 -0.55
C ASN A 24 -3.64 -11.90 -0.99
N GLN A 25 -3.28 -11.13 -2.02
CA GLN A 25 -1.93 -11.05 -2.58
C GLN A 25 -1.09 -9.98 -1.88
N VAL A 26 -1.64 -9.34 -0.85
CA VAL A 26 -0.98 -8.26 -0.13
C VAL A 26 -0.21 -8.83 1.07
N LYS A 27 1.04 -8.41 1.17
CA LYS A 27 1.96 -8.69 2.26
C LYS A 27 1.89 -7.63 3.35
N LYS A 28 1.84 -6.36 2.96
CA LYS A 28 1.78 -5.19 3.88
C LYS A 28 1.10 -4.01 3.22
N ILE A 29 0.44 -3.16 3.99
CA ILE A 29 -0.15 -1.91 3.50
C ILE A 29 0.58 -0.73 4.12
N PHE A 30 0.85 0.30 3.34
CA PHE A 30 1.37 1.58 3.81
C PHE A 30 0.30 2.66 3.61
N LEU A 31 -0.01 3.41 4.66
CA LEU A 31 -0.91 4.56 4.62
C LEU A 31 -0.16 5.81 5.05
N ALA A 32 -0.24 6.88 4.28
CA ALA A 32 0.13 8.19 4.78
C ALA A 32 -0.81 8.66 5.92
N LYS A 33 -0.31 9.50 6.81
CA LYS A 33 -1.14 10.14 7.85
C LYS A 33 -2.04 11.24 7.27
N ASP A 34 -1.60 11.85 6.18
CA ASP A 34 -2.23 12.98 5.48
C ASP A 34 -3.30 12.57 4.44
N ILE A 35 -3.84 11.35 4.56
CA ILE A 35 -4.90 10.86 3.67
C ILE A 35 -6.27 11.36 4.15
N ASP A 36 -7.14 11.68 3.19
CA ASP A 36 -8.55 11.93 3.43
C ASP A 36 -9.19 10.82 4.29
N GLN A 37 -9.92 11.23 5.33
CA GLN A 37 -10.61 10.31 6.24
C GLN A 37 -11.50 9.26 5.56
N PRO A 38 -12.34 9.57 4.55
CA PRO A 38 -13.15 8.55 3.88
C PRO A 38 -12.29 7.45 3.24
N LEU A 39 -11.18 7.85 2.59
CA LEU A 39 -10.27 6.90 1.94
C LEU A 39 -9.53 6.04 2.97
N LYS A 40 -9.09 6.65 4.07
CA LYS A 40 -8.44 5.95 5.18
C LYS A 40 -9.36 4.88 5.79
N LYS A 41 -10.64 5.20 6.01
CA LYS A 41 -11.62 4.24 6.54
C LYS A 41 -11.80 3.05 5.60
N GLU A 42 -12.01 3.31 4.31
CA GLU A 42 -12.25 2.27 3.31
C GLU A 42 -11.08 1.26 3.25
N ILE A 43 -9.85 1.77 3.30
CA ILE A 43 -8.64 0.93 3.35
C ILE A 43 -8.56 0.18 4.67
N LEU A 44 -8.70 0.86 5.82
CA LEU A 44 -8.63 0.22 7.13
C LEU A 44 -9.66 -0.90 7.29
N GLU A 45 -10.89 -0.71 6.81
CA GLU A 45 -11.91 -1.75 6.81
C GLU A 45 -11.48 -2.96 5.98
N ALA A 46 -10.99 -2.75 4.76
CA ALA A 46 -10.52 -3.83 3.90
C ALA A 46 -9.33 -4.58 4.52
N VAL A 47 -8.37 -3.86 5.09
CA VAL A 47 -7.18 -4.40 5.76
C VAL A 47 -7.58 -5.20 7.00
N ASN A 48 -8.47 -4.65 7.84
CA ASN A 48 -8.96 -5.28 9.06
C ASN A 48 -9.77 -6.53 8.77
N ASN A 49 -10.63 -6.49 7.74
CA ASN A 49 -11.41 -7.64 7.30
C ASN A 49 -10.52 -8.79 6.80
N ASN A 50 -9.37 -8.48 6.18
CA ASN A 50 -8.43 -9.48 5.68
C ASN A 50 -7.26 -9.77 6.64
N ASN A 51 -7.24 -9.17 7.84
CA ASN A 51 -6.13 -9.27 8.82
C ASN A 51 -4.75 -8.99 8.21
N ILE A 52 -4.67 -7.99 7.33
CA ILE A 52 -3.41 -7.61 6.67
C ILE A 52 -2.65 -6.63 7.57
N PRO A 53 -1.32 -6.76 7.74
CA PRO A 53 -0.55 -5.79 8.49
C PRO A 53 -0.45 -4.47 7.71
N PHE A 54 -0.64 -3.35 8.41
CA PHE A 54 -0.49 -2.02 7.84
C PHE A 54 0.44 -1.13 8.67
N GLU A 55 1.01 -0.12 8.03
CA GLU A 55 1.93 0.85 8.62
C GLU A 55 1.53 2.27 8.22
N ILE A 56 1.60 3.20 9.18
CA ILE A 56 1.28 4.61 8.93
C ILE A 56 2.58 5.40 8.82
N VAL A 57 2.76 6.12 7.72
CA VAL A 57 3.89 7.02 7.48
C VAL A 57 3.46 8.48 7.58
N GLU A 58 4.40 9.39 7.80
CA GLU A 58 4.06 10.79 8.11
C GLU A 58 3.42 11.54 6.94
N SER A 59 3.78 11.25 5.69
CA SER A 59 3.34 12.02 4.52
C SER A 59 3.26 11.17 3.24
N LYS A 60 2.40 11.58 2.30
CA LYS A 60 2.23 10.91 0.98
C LYS A 60 3.53 10.92 0.16
N ASN A 61 4.32 11.99 0.26
CA ASN A 61 5.62 12.10 -0.40
C ASN A 61 6.66 11.17 0.22
N GLU A 62 6.73 11.12 1.55
CA GLU A 62 7.65 10.24 2.27
C GLU A 62 7.33 8.77 1.95
N LEU A 63 6.04 8.42 1.92
CA LEU A 63 5.56 7.10 1.50
C LEU A 63 6.11 6.72 0.13
N GLY A 64 5.95 7.61 -0.86
CA GLY A 64 6.43 7.35 -2.22
C GLY A 64 7.94 7.15 -2.26
N ARG A 65 8.68 8.00 -1.54
CA ARG A 65 10.15 7.94 -1.48
C ARG A 65 10.67 6.67 -0.83
N ILE A 66 10.06 6.23 0.27
CA ILE A 66 10.39 4.97 0.96
C ILE A 66 10.05 3.76 0.09
N CYS A 67 8.93 3.83 -0.62
CA CYS A 67 8.49 2.81 -1.57
C CYS A 67 9.27 2.82 -2.89
N GLY A 68 10.18 3.78 -3.11
CA GLY A 68 10.93 3.89 -4.37
C GLY A 68 10.07 4.26 -5.58
N ILE A 69 8.90 4.87 -5.35
CA ILE A 69 7.98 5.33 -6.40
C ILE A 69 8.08 6.87 -6.53
N ASP A 70 8.10 7.36 -7.75
CA ASP A 70 8.18 8.79 -8.06
C ASP A 70 6.81 9.51 -7.97
N VAL A 71 5.86 8.94 -7.24
CA VAL A 71 4.48 9.46 -7.13
C VAL A 71 4.01 9.59 -5.69
N SER A 72 3.35 10.71 -5.38
CA SER A 72 2.71 10.94 -4.09
C SER A 72 1.49 10.02 -3.94
N ALA A 73 1.64 8.92 -3.21
CA ALA A 73 0.56 7.97 -2.98
C ALA A 73 -0.07 8.18 -1.59
N ALA A 74 -1.39 8.24 -1.55
CA ALA A 74 -2.14 8.18 -0.29
C ALA A 74 -1.91 6.85 0.42
N SER A 75 -1.96 5.76 -0.34
CA SER A 75 -1.75 4.41 0.15
C SER A 75 -1.02 3.56 -0.88
N ALA A 76 -0.22 2.62 -0.38
CA ALA A 76 0.45 1.60 -1.18
C ALA A 76 0.23 0.23 -0.57
N ALA A 77 0.08 -0.78 -1.41
CA ALA A 77 0.03 -2.17 -1.03
C ALA A 77 1.28 -2.87 -1.52
N LEU A 78 2.02 -3.49 -0.61
CA LEU A 78 3.13 -4.37 -0.92
C LEU A 78 2.56 -5.75 -1.24
N LEU A 79 2.74 -6.22 -2.47
CA LEU A 79 2.33 -7.57 -2.86
C LEU A 79 3.36 -8.62 -2.40
N LYS A 80 2.93 -9.89 -2.34
CA LYS A 80 3.77 -11.04 -2.00
C LYS A 80 4.55 -11.59 -3.19
#